data_AF-A0A8I1GSJ5-F1
#
_entry.id   AF-A0A8I1GSJ5-F1
#
_cell.length_a   1.000
_cell.length_b   1.000
_cell.length_c   1.000
_cell.angle_alpha   90.00
_cell.angle_beta   90.00
_cell.angle_gamma   90.00
#
_symmetry.space_group_name_H-M   'P 1'
#
loop_
_entity.id
_entity.type
_entity.pdbx_description
1 polymer ?
#
loop_
_entity_poly.entity_id
_entity_poly.type
_entity_poly.pdbx_seq_one_letter_code
_entity_poly.pdbx_strand_id
1 'polypeptide(L)'
;TKVEGTKTWNDDNATDRPEMIQVDLLQNGTVIATQEVSKVTDWKYEFKDLVAYDENGVAYKYGVKEQAVAGYESKVNGTDITNTKVGKTKVEGTKTWKDDNA
;
A
#
# COMPACT_ATOMS: atom_id res chain seq x y z
N THR A 1 16.05 -8.45 -3.81
CA THR A 1 14.70 -8.70 -3.26
C THR A 1 13.68 -8.03 -4.13
N LYS A 2 12.44 -8.52 -4.16
CA LYS A 2 11.33 -7.84 -4.83
C LYS A 2 10.11 -7.80 -3.92
N VAL A 3 9.30 -6.77 -4.09
CA VAL A 3 8.01 -6.61 -3.40
C VAL A 3 6.96 -6.44 -4.49
N GLU A 4 6.04 -7.37 -4.57
CA GLU A 4 4.91 -7.31 -5.48
C GLU A 4 3.62 -7.48 -4.69
N GLY A 5 2.55 -6.85 -5.18
CA GLY A 5 1.26 -6.90 -4.53
C GLY A 5 0.14 -6.63 -5.52
N THR A 6 -1.05 -7.06 -5.13
CA THR A 6 -2.27 -6.78 -5.89
C THR A 6 -3.18 -5.85 -5.13
N LYS A 7 -3.86 -4.99 -5.89
CA LYS A 7 -4.88 -4.09 -5.37
C LYS A 7 -6.26 -4.67 -5.65
N THR A 8 -7.01 -4.91 -4.59
CA THR A 8 -8.40 -5.37 -4.65
C THR A 8 -9.36 -4.27 -4.21
N TRP A 9 -10.49 -4.15 -4.90
CA TRP A 9 -11.56 -3.22 -4.59
C TRP A 9 -12.77 -4.00 -4.05
N ASN A 10 -13.17 -3.71 -2.81
CA ASN A 10 -14.37 -4.23 -2.17
C ASN A 10 -15.40 -3.08 -2.09
N ASP A 11 -16.01 -2.80 -3.24
CA ASP A 11 -16.83 -1.61 -3.46
C ASP A 11 -18.10 -1.87 -4.28
N ASP A 12 -18.47 -3.14 -4.45
CA ASP A 12 -19.62 -3.57 -5.25
C ASP A 12 -19.61 -3.00 -6.69
N ASN A 13 -18.41 -2.90 -7.29
CA ASN A 13 -18.18 -2.29 -8.61
C ASN A 13 -18.67 -0.83 -8.71
N ALA A 14 -18.33 -0.05 -7.69
CA ALA A 14 -18.56 1.38 -7.65
C ALA A 14 -18.10 2.10 -8.94
N THR A 15 -18.93 3.03 -9.45
CA THR A 15 -18.65 3.82 -10.66
C THR A 15 -17.78 5.05 -10.39
N ASP A 16 -17.66 5.46 -9.14
CA ASP A 16 -16.88 6.58 -8.62
C ASP A 16 -15.47 6.17 -8.15
N ARG A 17 -14.99 4.99 -8.58
CA ARG A 17 -13.64 4.53 -8.27
C ARG A 17 -12.61 5.49 -8.87
N PRO A 18 -11.54 5.85 -8.13
CA PRO A 18 -10.45 6.64 -8.70
C PRO A 18 -9.78 5.90 -9.87
N GLU A 19 -9.30 6.64 -10.85
CA GLU A 19 -8.61 6.06 -12.01
C GLU A 19 -7.24 5.47 -11.63
N MET A 20 -6.63 6.01 -10.57
CA MET A 20 -5.31 5.63 -10.07
C MET A 20 -5.21 5.79 -8.56
N ILE A 21 -4.30 5.03 -7.96
CA ILE A 21 -3.86 5.15 -6.57
C ILE A 21 -2.33 5.23 -6.54
N GLN A 22 -1.80 5.67 -5.41
CA GLN A 22 -0.36 5.69 -5.17
C GLN A 22 -0.02 4.71 -4.05
N VAL A 23 0.91 3.80 -4.35
CA VAL A 23 1.43 2.83 -3.40
C VAL A 23 2.88 3.18 -3.10
N ASP A 24 3.16 3.44 -1.84
CA ASP A 24 4.50 3.71 -1.33
C ASP A 24 5.16 2.42 -0.86
N LEU A 25 6.41 2.23 -1.26
CA LEU A 25 7.30 1.24 -0.72
C LEU A 25 8.04 1.83 0.48
N LEU A 26 7.90 1.17 1.63
CA LEU A 26 8.60 1.52 2.85
C LEU A 26 9.77 0.58 3.08
N GLN A 27 10.93 1.16 3.39
CA GLN A 27 12.12 0.46 3.87
C GLN A 27 12.36 0.90 5.31
N ASN A 28 12.31 -0.02 6.27
CA ASN A 28 12.40 0.27 7.71
C ASN A 28 11.47 1.41 8.16
N GLY A 29 10.27 1.48 7.57
CA GLY A 29 9.27 2.52 7.86
C GLY A 29 9.46 3.85 7.11
N THR A 30 10.51 3.99 6.29
CA THR A 30 10.76 5.19 5.46
C THR A 30 10.31 4.95 4.03
N VAL A 31 9.56 5.89 3.43
CA VAL A 31 9.19 5.79 2.01
C VAL A 31 10.42 5.98 1.14
N ILE A 32 10.72 4.99 0.30
CA ILE A 32 11.87 5.00 -0.62
C ILE A 32 11.47 5.04 -2.10
N ALA A 33 10.23 4.64 -2.41
CA ALA A 33 9.68 4.68 -3.76
C ALA A 33 8.15 4.78 -3.71
N THR A 34 7.57 5.33 -4.76
CA THR A 34 6.11 5.41 -4.95
C THR A 34 5.79 4.90 -6.34
N GLN A 35 4.76 4.07 -6.47
CA GLN A 35 4.28 3.56 -7.74
C GLN A 35 2.81 3.88 -7.93
N GLU A 36 2.48 4.35 -9.14
CA GLU A 36 1.13 4.63 -9.55
C GLU A 36 0.47 3.35 -10.05
N VAL A 37 -0.64 2.97 -9.43
CA VAL A 37 -1.37 1.75 -9.73
C VAL A 37 -2.74 2.13 -10.23
N SER A 38 -3.12 1.61 -11.38
CA SER A 38 -4.38 1.96 -12.04
C SER A 38 -5.02 0.74 -12.66
N LYS A 39 -6.19 0.93 -13.26
CA LYS A 39 -6.79 -0.11 -14.09
C LYS A 39 -5.89 -0.51 -15.28
N VAL A 40 -5.05 0.40 -15.77
CA VAL A 40 -4.11 0.12 -16.89
C VAL A 40 -3.03 -0.88 -16.47
N THR A 41 -2.62 -0.85 -15.20
CA THR A 41 -1.66 -1.81 -14.63
C THR A 41 -2.35 -3.05 -14.06
N ASP A 42 -3.62 -3.29 -14.42
CA ASP A 42 -4.47 -4.36 -13.86
C ASP A 42 -4.53 -4.34 -12.33
N TRP A 43 -4.41 -3.15 -11.71
CA TRP A 43 -4.34 -3.00 -10.26
C TRP A 43 -3.19 -3.79 -9.62
N LYS A 44 -2.08 -3.96 -10.34
CA LYS A 44 -0.88 -4.64 -9.86
C LYS A 44 0.30 -3.69 -9.82
N TYR A 45 1.23 -3.98 -8.92
CA TYR A 45 2.44 -3.19 -8.74
C TYR A 45 3.60 -4.09 -8.31
N GLU A 46 4.79 -3.66 -8.66
CA GLU A 46 6.01 -4.44 -8.48
C GLU A 46 7.21 -3.51 -8.31
N PHE A 47 7.90 -3.67 -7.20
CA PHE A 47 9.17 -3.02 -6.88
C PHE A 47 10.30 -4.04 -7.02
N LYS A 48 11.17 -3.81 -8.01
CA LYS A 48 12.35 -4.63 -8.30
C LYS A 48 13.61 -4.02 -7.70
N ASP A 49 14.70 -4.79 -7.74
CA ASP A 49 16.05 -4.32 -7.41
C ASP A 49 16.20 -3.79 -5.97
N LEU A 50 15.43 -4.36 -5.04
CA LEU A 50 15.48 -3.98 -3.62
C LEU A 50 16.66 -4.67 -2.92
N VAL A 51 17.44 -3.87 -2.20
CA VAL A 51 18.60 -4.33 -1.43
C VAL A 51 18.13 -5.12 -0.21
N ALA A 52 18.65 -6.31 0.04
CA ALA A 52 18.18 -7.13 1.17
C ALA A 52 18.78 -6.67 2.52
N TYR A 53 19.99 -6.13 2.51
CA TYR A 53 20.77 -5.79 3.72
C TYR A 53 21.41 -4.41 3.60
N ASP A 54 21.56 -3.71 4.71
CA ASP A 54 22.31 -2.45 4.77
C ASP A 54 23.84 -2.69 4.73
N GLU A 55 24.62 -1.62 4.77
CA GLU A 55 26.10 -1.67 4.79
C GLU A 55 26.67 -2.41 6.01
N ASN A 56 25.87 -2.58 7.08
CA ASN A 56 26.23 -3.28 8.30
C ASN A 56 25.77 -4.75 8.31
N GLY A 57 25.11 -5.22 7.24
CA GLY A 57 24.56 -6.57 7.15
C GLY A 57 23.20 -6.76 7.85
N VAL A 58 22.51 -5.68 8.23
CA VAL A 58 21.17 -5.72 8.84
C VAL A 58 20.11 -5.82 7.76
N ALA A 59 19.19 -6.77 7.88
CA ALA A 59 18.12 -6.98 6.90
C ALA A 59 17.14 -5.79 6.87
N TYR A 60 16.87 -5.28 5.67
CA TYR A 60 15.84 -4.27 5.47
C TYR A 60 14.44 -4.89 5.59
N LYS A 61 13.59 -4.27 6.40
CA LYS A 61 12.15 -4.58 6.46
C LYS A 61 11.44 -3.79 5.37
N TYR A 62 10.88 -4.50 4.40
CA TYR A 62 10.05 -3.90 3.37
C TYR A 62 8.57 -3.99 3.73
N GLY A 63 7.87 -2.89 3.53
CA GLY A 63 6.42 -2.80 3.66
C GLY A 63 5.84 -1.96 2.54
N VAL A 64 4.52 -2.00 2.40
CA VAL A 64 3.78 -1.18 1.42
C VAL A 64 2.71 -0.39 2.14
N LYS A 65 2.44 0.81 1.65
CA LYS A 65 1.37 1.66 2.16
C LYS A 65 0.67 2.32 1.00
N GLU A 66 -0.65 2.26 1.00
CA GLU A 66 -1.43 3.07 0.08
C GLU A 66 -1.59 4.49 0.62
N GLN A 67 -1.50 5.47 -0.28
CA GLN A 67 -1.95 6.83 0.00
C GLN A 67 -3.46 6.86 0.27
N ALA A 68 -3.92 7.80 1.07
CA ALA A 68 -5.34 7.87 1.44
C ALA A 68 -6.22 8.08 0.21
N VAL A 69 -7.18 7.18 0.00
CA VAL A 69 -8.17 7.29 -1.08
C VAL A 69 -9.48 7.78 -0.49
N ALA A 70 -9.95 8.94 -0.97
CA ALA A 70 -11.18 9.54 -0.48
C ALA A 70 -12.39 8.58 -0.62
N GLY A 71 -13.11 8.35 0.47
CA GLY A 71 -14.27 7.44 0.49
C GLY A 71 -13.94 5.95 0.60
N TYR A 72 -12.66 5.60 0.79
CA TYR A 72 -12.21 4.22 0.92
C TYR A 72 -11.35 3.99 2.17
N GLU A 73 -11.51 2.83 2.77
CA GLU A 73 -10.63 2.33 3.83
C GLU A 73 -9.67 1.29 3.25
N SER A 74 -8.36 1.58 3.34
CA SER A 74 -7.30 0.70 2.88
C SER A 74 -6.88 -0.30 3.95
N LYS A 75 -6.80 -1.57 3.59
CA LYS A 75 -6.25 -2.65 4.42
C LYS A 75 -5.10 -3.33 3.69
N VAL A 76 -3.92 -3.35 4.30
CA VAL A 76 -2.73 -4.04 3.77
C VAL A 76 -2.61 -5.39 4.48
N ASN A 77 -2.47 -6.48 3.73
CA ASN A 77 -2.22 -7.82 4.24
C ASN A 77 -0.97 -8.39 3.56
N GLY A 78 0.18 -8.38 4.26
CA GLY A 78 1.48 -8.61 3.63
C GLY A 78 1.80 -7.49 2.65
N THR A 79 1.58 -7.75 1.36
CA THR A 79 1.74 -6.78 0.26
C THR A 79 0.44 -6.56 -0.53
N ASP A 80 -0.61 -7.34 -0.29
CA ASP A 80 -1.89 -7.12 -0.96
C ASP A 80 -2.65 -6.00 -0.27
N ILE A 81 -3.26 -5.13 -1.07
CA ILE A 81 -4.00 -3.96 -0.58
C ILE A 81 -5.46 -4.11 -0.96
N THR A 82 -6.36 -4.06 0.01
CA THR A 82 -7.81 -4.09 -0.20
C THR A 82 -8.41 -2.74 0.15
N ASN A 83 -9.06 -2.07 -0.79
CA ASN A 83 -9.87 -0.88 -0.52
C ASN A 83 -11.32 -1.27 -0.34
N THR A 84 -11.87 -0.97 0.82
CA THR A 84 -13.29 -1.15 1.11
C THR A 84 -13.97 0.19 1.04
N LYS A 85 -15.04 0.31 0.24
CA LYS A 85 -15.80 1.55 0.16
C LYS A 85 -16.45 1.82 1.50
N VAL A 86 -16.13 2.95 2.12
CA VAL A 86 -16.78 3.36 3.35
C VAL A 86 -17.96 4.26 2.99
N GLY A 87 -19.16 3.88 3.43
CA GLY A 87 -20.30 4.81 3.39
C GLY A 87 -19.96 6.08 4.18
N LYS A 88 -20.69 7.18 3.94
CA LYS A 88 -20.50 8.53 4.55
C LYS A 88 -20.39 8.58 6.09
N THR A 89 -20.52 7.46 6.77
CA THR A 89 -20.53 7.34 8.24
C THR A 89 -19.21 6.84 8.86
N LYS A 90 -18.13 6.61 8.10
CA LYS A 90 -16.86 6.14 8.68
C LYS A 90 -15.74 7.17 8.55
N VAL A 91 -15.34 7.69 9.71
CA VAL A 91 -14.31 8.69 9.95
C VAL A 91 -12.95 8.17 9.47
N GLU A 92 -12.20 9.03 8.79
CA GLU A 92 -10.86 8.78 8.27
C GLU A 92 -9.95 8.18 9.36
N GLY A 93 -9.51 6.95 9.14
CA GLY A 93 -8.55 6.28 10.00
C GLY A 93 -7.16 6.84 9.73
N THR A 94 -6.71 7.84 10.48
CA THR A 94 -5.28 8.14 10.64
C THR A 94 -4.60 6.89 11.18
N LYS A 95 -3.98 6.09 10.30
CA LYS A 95 -3.22 4.90 10.69
C LYS A 95 -1.89 5.36 11.29
N THR A 96 -1.87 5.54 12.61
CA THR A 96 -0.66 5.66 13.42
C THR A 96 -0.02 4.28 13.52
N TRP A 97 1.12 4.07 12.85
CA TRP A 97 1.96 2.90 13.07
C TRP A 97 2.57 3.03 14.47
N LYS A 98 2.10 2.21 15.42
CA LYS A 98 2.91 1.84 16.59
C LYS A 98 3.53 0.49 16.28
N ASP A 99 4.74 0.52 15.74
CA ASP A 99 5.63 -0.64 15.77
C ASP A 99 6.10 -0.79 17.22
N ASP A 100 5.39 -1.62 18.00
CA ASP A 100 5.89 -2.15 19.26
C ASP A 100 6.75 -3.37 18.90
N ASN A 101 8.00 -3.12 18.53
CA ASN A 101 9.01 -4.16 18.36
C ASN A 101 9.83 -4.22 19.65
N ALA A 102 9.27 -4.84 20.68
CA ALA A 102 9.99 -5.28 21.88
C ALA A 102 10.70 -6.62 21.64
#